data_AF-A0A4Y8CZH7-F1
#
_entry.id   AF-A0A4Y8CZH7-F1
#
_cell.length_a   1.000
_cell.length_b   1.000
_cell.length_c   1.000
_cell.angle_alpha   90.00
_cell.angle_beta   90.00
_cell.angle_gamma   90.00
#
_symmetry.space_group_name_H-M   'P 1'
#
loop_
_entity.id
_entity.type
_entity.pdbx_description
1 polymer ?
#
loop_
_entity_poly.entity_id
_entity_poly.type
_entity_poly.pdbx_seq_one_letter_code
_entity_poly.pdbx_strand_id
1 'polypeptide(L)'
;MNSILRPTRGIRISSLSTSTLSSKCHHSNPYHQGRGSYQRRYQTPAFRNAERKLFKISEEVREATRSEKPVVALETTIYTHGYSYPDNVKLALDLEDIVRLNGGIPATIGILDGVARVGLSKEELTAIASAAGKPETMKVSRRDLPYILGMGITGRKITGGTTIVGTMILARKAGISVFGTGGLGGVHRGGQDSMDISADLTELGRTPVAVISSGCKSFLDIPRTLEYLETQGAGVFTFADGRTGPIDYPAFFTRDSGVKSPMVVQNAEEAAAVIYAQDFFNPASGFHFANPIPEEFSLPKSEIDKAIDQAVQEAADQGFHGHSNTPFILARIKELTKGNSVAANRALIESNIKMATKVAVELSRLRTNGSKRRENTSKVLTRPSSTTNINKIDPNHSNLELSSSSVSNSKPSIIVVGSIAIDLACDYTPRTTQSTGASSPQMHTSNIAKIHSSIGGVGYNVLRAAQLSSKEPVSLYTFIADDQAGKSILQSLQSSGLNTDDITICSKETDYRTA
;
A
#
# COMPACT_ATOMS: atom_id res chain seq x y z
N MET A 1 -60.35 38.85 -20.88
CA MET A 1 -59.77 38.53 -19.57
C MET A 1 -58.26 38.75 -19.64
N ASN A 2 -57.79 39.78 -18.92
CA ASN A 2 -56.47 40.01 -18.29
C ASN A 2 -55.20 39.68 -19.08
N SER A 3 -54.48 40.66 -19.66
CA SER A 3 -53.52 41.64 -19.05
C SER A 3 -52.11 41.07 -18.84
N ILE A 4 -51.19 41.28 -19.80
CA ILE A 4 -50.12 42.31 -19.84
C ILE A 4 -48.82 41.90 -19.09
N LEU A 5 -47.79 41.65 -19.90
CA LEU A 5 -46.36 41.59 -19.59
C LEU A 5 -45.81 42.96 -19.13
N ARG A 6 -44.93 43.00 -18.11
CA ARG A 6 -43.72 43.85 -18.01
C ARG A 6 -42.90 43.61 -16.70
N PRO A 7 -41.67 44.15 -16.54
CA PRO A 7 -40.44 43.40 -16.19
C PRO A 7 -39.90 43.66 -14.77
N THR A 8 -38.93 42.87 -14.32
CA THR A 8 -38.20 43.11 -13.06
C THR A 8 -36.94 43.97 -13.27
N ARG A 9 -36.87 45.02 -12.44
CA ARG A 9 -35.83 46.06 -12.33
C ARG A 9 -34.56 45.54 -11.63
N GLY A 10 -33.40 46.09 -11.99
CA GLY A 10 -32.16 45.96 -11.23
C GLY A 10 -32.07 46.91 -10.03
N ILE A 11 -31.27 46.55 -9.01
CA ILE A 11 -30.76 47.44 -7.94
C ILE A 11 -29.29 47.08 -7.62
N ARG A 12 -28.55 48.13 -7.26
CA ARG A 12 -27.10 48.29 -7.06
C ARG A 12 -26.49 47.63 -5.80
N ILE A 13 -25.16 47.54 -5.91
CA ILE A 13 -24.07 47.21 -4.96
C ILE A 13 -24.17 47.89 -3.58
N SER A 14 -23.77 47.17 -2.52
CA SER A 14 -23.20 47.76 -1.30
C SER A 14 -21.87 47.10 -0.92
N SER A 15 -20.89 47.94 -0.60
CA SER A 15 -19.50 47.66 -0.26
C SER A 15 -19.31 47.52 1.26
N LEU A 16 -18.60 46.48 1.74
CA LEU A 16 -18.08 46.44 3.12
C LEU A 16 -16.70 45.74 3.20
N SER A 17 -15.67 46.59 3.23
CA SER A 17 -14.50 46.62 4.13
C SER A 17 -13.75 45.33 4.51
N THR A 18 -12.57 45.18 3.92
CA THR A 18 -11.44 44.34 4.37
C THR A 18 -10.69 44.99 5.53
N SER A 19 -11.07 44.75 6.79
CA SER A 19 -10.23 45.18 7.93
C SER A 19 -10.59 44.52 9.28
N THR A 20 -10.63 43.20 9.37
CA THR A 20 -10.63 42.53 10.69
C THR A 20 -10.36 41.04 10.50
N LEU A 21 -9.08 40.63 10.51
CA LEU A 21 -8.63 39.27 10.86
C LEU A 21 -7.09 39.19 10.91
N SER A 22 -6.45 40.24 11.45
CA SER A 22 -5.02 40.20 11.82
C SER A 22 -4.90 40.30 13.33
N SER A 23 -5.03 39.18 14.02
CA SER A 23 -4.30 38.91 15.26
C SER A 23 -4.63 37.50 15.76
N LYS A 24 -3.60 36.82 16.27
CA LYS A 24 -3.59 35.46 16.87
C LYS A 24 -3.23 34.32 15.93
N CYS A 25 -1.97 34.31 15.51
CA CYS A 25 -1.23 33.07 15.28
C CYS A 25 0.12 33.17 16.01
N HIS A 26 0.15 32.76 17.27
CA HIS A 26 1.40 32.37 17.92
C HIS A 26 1.74 30.96 17.42
N HIS A 27 2.78 30.85 16.61
CA HIS A 27 3.41 29.57 16.27
C HIS A 27 4.56 29.31 17.23
N SER A 28 4.36 28.35 18.13
CA SER A 28 5.45 27.65 18.79
C SER A 28 5.88 26.47 17.90
N ASN A 29 7.13 26.53 17.47
CA ASN A 29 7.83 25.50 16.71
C ASN A 29 8.21 24.33 17.64
N PRO A 30 8.07 23.07 17.21
CA PRO A 30 9.17 22.15 17.41
C PRO A 30 9.47 21.30 16.17
N TYR A 31 10.68 21.46 15.67
CA TYR A 31 11.36 20.47 14.84
C TYR A 31 11.56 19.17 15.62
N HIS A 32 11.05 18.04 15.10
CA HIS A 32 11.82 16.79 14.99
C HIS A 32 11.07 15.69 14.23
N GLN A 33 11.82 15.07 13.31
CA GLN A 33 11.71 13.73 12.71
C GLN A 33 10.74 13.52 11.53
N GLY A 34 11.37 13.27 10.38
CA GLY A 34 10.75 12.92 9.11
C GLY A 34 10.00 11.60 9.15
N ARG A 35 8.75 11.67 8.68
CA ARG A 35 8.00 10.57 8.06
C ARG A 35 7.20 11.18 6.92
N GLY A 36 7.21 10.52 5.76
CA GLY A 36 6.63 11.00 4.50
C GLY A 36 5.25 11.63 4.69
N SER A 37 5.12 12.87 4.22
CA SER A 37 3.92 13.69 4.34
C SER A 37 2.86 13.27 3.31
N TYR A 38 2.13 12.19 3.59
CA TYR A 38 0.69 12.25 3.31
C TYR A 38 0.15 13.37 4.18
N GLN A 39 -0.43 14.41 3.58
CA GLN A 39 -1.10 15.48 4.31
C GLN A 39 -2.07 14.83 5.32
N ARG A 40 -1.68 14.80 6.60
CA ARG A 40 -2.59 14.46 7.69
C ARG A 40 -3.70 15.51 7.59
N ARG A 41 -4.85 15.16 7.00
CA ARG A 41 -6.12 15.79 7.38
C ARG A 41 -6.07 15.88 8.90
N TYR A 42 -6.19 17.09 9.44
CA TYR A 42 -6.15 17.32 10.88
C TYR A 42 -7.17 16.39 11.55
N GLN A 43 -6.72 15.25 12.04
CA GLN A 43 -7.57 14.30 12.73
C GLN A 43 -8.02 14.98 14.02
N THR A 44 -9.32 15.26 14.12
CA THR A 44 -9.89 15.90 15.29
C THR A 44 -9.61 15.04 16.53
N PRO A 45 -9.56 15.63 17.75
CA PRO A 45 -9.46 14.86 18.98
C PRO A 45 -10.55 13.78 19.09
N ALA A 46 -11.76 14.08 18.59
CA ALA A 46 -12.86 13.14 18.50
C ALA A 46 -12.53 11.92 17.61
N PHE A 47 -11.96 12.14 16.43
CA PHE A 47 -11.52 11.06 15.54
C PHE A 47 -10.47 10.18 16.20
N ARG A 48 -9.42 10.77 16.80
CA ARG A 48 -8.36 10.00 17.48
C ARG A 48 -8.88 9.20 18.66
N ASN A 49 -9.84 9.74 19.40
CA ASN A 49 -10.49 9.03 20.49
C ASN A 49 -11.33 7.85 19.98
N ALA A 50 -12.07 8.01 18.87
CA ALA A 50 -12.82 6.92 18.24
C ALA A 50 -11.86 5.84 17.71
N GLU A 51 -10.80 6.24 17.00
CA GLU A 51 -9.76 5.35 16.50
C GLU A 51 -9.11 4.53 17.63
N ARG A 52 -8.72 5.16 18.75
CA ARG A 52 -8.16 4.45 19.91
C ARG A 52 -9.14 3.45 20.54
N LYS A 53 -10.44 3.72 20.47
CA LYS A 53 -11.48 2.80 20.98
C LYS A 53 -11.68 1.60 20.06
N LEU A 54 -11.57 1.79 18.75
CA LEU A 54 -11.91 0.81 17.72
C LEU A 54 -10.71 0.06 17.15
N PHE A 55 -9.49 0.53 17.37
CA PHE A 55 -8.27 -0.14 16.99
C PHE A 55 -7.40 -0.37 18.22
N LYS A 56 -7.39 -1.62 18.69
CA LYS A 56 -6.65 -2.04 19.89
C LYS A 56 -5.50 -2.96 19.48
N ILE A 57 -4.32 -2.65 20.00
CA ILE A 57 -3.15 -3.52 19.94
C ILE A 57 -2.93 -4.04 21.36
N SER A 58 -2.73 -5.35 21.55
CA SER A 58 -2.36 -5.91 22.84
C SER A 58 -1.06 -5.30 23.37
N GLU A 59 -0.86 -5.33 24.68
CA GLU A 59 0.36 -4.77 25.26
C GLU A 59 1.61 -5.55 24.82
N GLU A 60 1.52 -6.88 24.75
CA GLU A 60 2.60 -7.75 24.27
C GLU A 60 3.04 -7.35 22.85
N VAL A 61 2.10 -7.21 21.91
CA VAL A 61 2.41 -6.83 20.51
C VAL A 61 2.92 -5.40 20.42
N ARG A 62 2.36 -4.48 21.22
CA ARG A 62 2.78 -3.08 21.25
C ARG A 62 4.21 -2.92 21.77
N GLU A 63 4.57 -3.64 22.84
CA GLU A 63 5.93 -3.65 23.36
C GLU A 63 6.89 -4.28 22.35
N ALA A 64 6.50 -5.42 21.77
CA ALA A 64 7.32 -6.15 20.81
C ALA A 64 7.66 -5.32 19.57
N THR A 65 6.66 -4.68 18.96
CA THR A 65 6.87 -3.81 17.80
C THR A 65 7.72 -2.59 18.12
N ARG A 66 7.62 -2.01 19.33
CA ARG A 66 8.48 -0.89 19.78
C ARG A 66 9.93 -1.29 20.05
N SER A 67 10.14 -2.52 20.52
CA SER A 67 11.45 -3.07 20.87
C SER A 67 12.07 -3.90 19.75
N GLU A 68 11.51 -3.83 18.53
CA GLU A 68 11.94 -4.59 17.35
C GLU A 68 12.00 -6.11 17.58
N LYS A 69 11.19 -6.66 18.49
CA LYS A 69 11.05 -8.10 18.71
C LYS A 69 10.29 -8.76 17.52
N PRO A 70 10.50 -10.06 17.25
CA PRO A 70 9.91 -10.75 16.11
C PRO A 70 8.40 -10.98 16.28
N VAL A 71 7.58 -10.12 15.67
CA VAL A 71 6.10 -10.26 15.67
C VAL A 71 5.63 -10.87 14.36
N VAL A 72 4.74 -11.86 14.45
CA VAL A 72 4.11 -12.53 13.30
C VAL A 72 2.60 -12.28 13.35
N ALA A 73 2.05 -11.61 12.34
CA ALA A 73 0.61 -11.49 12.19
C ALA A 73 -0.01 -12.84 11.80
N LEU A 74 -1.23 -13.12 12.27
CA LEU A 74 -2.05 -14.27 11.88
C LEU A 74 -3.47 -13.78 11.55
N GLU A 75 -4.09 -14.32 10.51
CA GLU A 75 -5.47 -13.96 10.12
C GLU A 75 -6.53 -14.72 10.92
N THR A 76 -7.80 -14.30 10.80
CA THR A 76 -8.93 -14.96 11.48
C THR A 76 -10.00 -15.49 10.53
N THR A 77 -9.96 -15.16 9.23
CA THR A 77 -10.85 -15.77 8.23
C THR A 77 -10.63 -17.27 8.13
N ILE A 78 -9.39 -17.72 8.31
CA ILE A 78 -9.07 -19.15 8.33
C ILE A 78 -9.87 -19.92 9.39
N TYR A 79 -10.11 -19.35 10.57
CA TYR A 79 -10.88 -19.98 11.64
C TYR A 79 -12.39 -19.79 11.49
N THR A 80 -12.82 -18.63 10.99
CA THR A 80 -14.25 -18.28 10.90
C THR A 80 -14.94 -18.83 9.65
N HIS A 81 -14.19 -19.04 8.56
CA HIS A 81 -14.72 -19.43 7.25
C HIS A 81 -13.90 -20.55 6.57
N GLY A 82 -12.75 -20.95 7.11
CA GLY A 82 -11.89 -21.99 6.54
C GLY A 82 -11.96 -23.35 7.23
N TYR A 83 -12.35 -23.39 8.51
CA TYR A 83 -12.44 -24.59 9.32
C TYR A 83 -13.76 -24.66 10.09
N SER A 84 -14.22 -25.87 10.37
CA SER A 84 -15.41 -26.13 11.18
C SER A 84 -15.09 -26.07 12.68
N TYR A 85 -16.07 -25.65 13.48
CA TYR A 85 -15.99 -25.76 14.93
C TYR A 85 -16.16 -27.22 15.37
N PRO A 86 -15.43 -27.72 16.40
CA PRO A 86 -14.47 -27.00 17.28
C PRO A 86 -13.01 -27.01 16.78
N ASP A 87 -12.71 -27.69 15.68
CA ASP A 87 -11.33 -27.86 15.17
C ASP A 87 -10.66 -26.53 14.84
N ASN A 88 -11.45 -25.53 14.42
CA ASN A 88 -10.97 -24.18 14.15
C ASN A 88 -10.38 -23.47 15.38
N VAL A 89 -10.94 -23.66 16.57
CA VAL A 89 -10.43 -23.10 17.83
C VAL A 89 -9.10 -23.76 18.18
N LYS A 90 -9.04 -25.10 18.08
CA LYS A 90 -7.81 -25.84 18.34
C LYS A 90 -6.70 -25.38 17.40
N LEU A 91 -6.98 -25.31 16.10
CA LEU A 91 -6.03 -24.80 15.12
C LEU A 91 -5.55 -23.39 15.47
N ALA A 92 -6.46 -22.50 15.84
CA ALA A 92 -6.10 -21.12 16.18
C ALA A 92 -5.10 -21.03 17.34
N LEU A 93 -5.29 -21.84 18.38
CA LEU A 93 -4.38 -21.92 19.53
C LEU A 93 -3.05 -22.57 19.14
N ASP A 94 -3.10 -23.68 18.41
CA ASP A 94 -1.91 -24.41 17.95
C ASP A 94 -0.99 -23.49 17.10
N LEU A 95 -1.56 -22.62 16.25
CA LEU A 95 -0.78 -21.68 15.44
C LEU A 95 -0.12 -20.58 16.26
N GLU A 96 -0.76 -20.07 17.32
CA GLU A 96 -0.09 -19.13 18.24
C GLU A 96 1.07 -19.80 18.99
N ASP A 97 0.88 -21.05 19.41
CA ASP A 97 1.92 -21.84 20.07
C ASP A 97 3.11 -22.11 19.15
N ILE A 98 2.88 -22.40 17.86
CA ILE A 98 3.95 -22.55 16.87
C ILE A 98 4.80 -21.28 16.77
N VAL A 99 4.17 -20.10 16.71
CA VAL A 99 4.93 -18.84 16.69
C VAL A 99 5.79 -18.70 17.94
N ARG A 100 5.23 -18.96 19.12
CA ARG A 100 5.95 -18.86 20.40
C ARG A 100 7.11 -19.84 20.50
N LEU A 101 6.89 -21.10 20.15
CA LEU A 101 7.90 -22.16 20.17
C LEU A 101 9.07 -21.88 19.23
N ASN A 102 8.86 -21.11 18.16
CA ASN A 102 9.91 -20.73 17.22
C ASN A 102 10.50 -19.34 17.50
N GLY A 103 10.25 -18.77 18.69
CA GLY A 103 10.87 -17.54 19.17
C GLY A 103 10.18 -16.25 18.70
N GLY A 104 8.99 -16.35 18.13
CA GLY A 104 8.17 -15.21 17.72
C GLY A 104 7.09 -14.82 18.75
N ILE A 105 6.45 -13.70 18.48
CA ILE A 105 5.29 -13.19 19.23
C ILE A 105 4.08 -13.20 18.28
N PRO A 106 3.05 -14.02 18.55
CA PRO A 106 1.87 -14.07 17.69
C PRO A 106 1.03 -12.81 17.85
N ALA A 107 0.55 -12.30 16.72
CA ALA A 107 -0.42 -11.21 16.66
C ALA A 107 -1.60 -11.68 15.82
N THR A 108 -2.46 -12.53 16.38
CA THR A 108 -3.72 -12.89 15.70
C THR A 108 -4.63 -11.67 15.58
N ILE A 109 -5.16 -11.42 14.39
CA ILE A 109 -5.87 -10.19 14.04
C ILE A 109 -7.32 -10.49 13.66
N GLY A 110 -8.26 -9.83 14.33
CA GLY A 110 -9.69 -10.00 14.08
C GLY A 110 -10.51 -8.79 14.51
N ILE A 111 -11.82 -8.86 14.28
CA ILE A 111 -12.76 -7.84 14.71
C ILE A 111 -13.77 -8.47 15.65
N LEU A 112 -13.81 -7.95 16.88
CA LEU A 112 -14.73 -8.40 17.92
C LEU A 112 -15.59 -7.22 18.35
N ASP A 113 -16.91 -7.35 18.25
CA ASP A 113 -17.88 -6.32 18.60
C ASP A 113 -17.61 -4.96 17.93
N GLY A 114 -17.22 -4.96 16.66
CA GLY A 114 -16.90 -3.76 15.89
C GLY A 114 -15.56 -3.11 16.26
N VAL A 115 -14.70 -3.80 17.03
CA VAL A 115 -13.35 -3.34 17.41
C VAL A 115 -12.30 -4.20 16.73
N ALA A 116 -11.46 -3.60 15.89
CA ALA A 116 -10.27 -4.26 15.35
C ALA A 116 -9.23 -4.46 16.45
N ARG A 117 -8.76 -5.71 16.58
CA ARG A 117 -7.82 -6.15 17.60
C ARG A 117 -6.62 -6.81 16.96
N VAL A 118 -5.43 -6.42 17.39
CA VAL A 118 -4.14 -6.98 16.96
C VAL A 118 -3.47 -7.60 18.18
N GLY A 119 -3.32 -8.92 18.16
CA GLY A 119 -2.98 -9.72 19.34
C GLY A 119 -4.23 -9.98 20.18
N LEU A 120 -4.97 -11.04 19.84
CA LEU A 120 -6.14 -11.47 20.60
C LEU A 120 -5.71 -12.20 21.88
N SER A 121 -6.49 -12.07 22.95
CA SER A 121 -6.35 -13.01 24.07
C SER A 121 -6.90 -14.38 23.69
N LYS A 122 -6.59 -15.42 24.47
CA LYS A 122 -7.14 -16.77 24.27
C LYS A 122 -8.67 -16.78 24.24
N GLU A 123 -9.30 -16.00 25.11
CA GLU A 123 -10.75 -15.87 25.21
C GLU A 123 -11.32 -15.16 23.98
N GLU A 124 -10.67 -14.09 23.52
CA GLU A 124 -11.09 -13.34 22.34
C GLU A 124 -10.92 -14.16 21.06
N LEU A 125 -9.82 -14.91 20.95
CA LEU A 125 -9.58 -15.85 19.86
C LEU A 125 -10.64 -16.94 19.81
N THR A 126 -10.93 -17.55 20.96
CA THR A 126 -12.00 -18.55 21.09
C THR A 126 -13.35 -17.95 20.72
N ALA A 127 -13.65 -16.71 21.15
CA ALA A 127 -14.90 -16.04 20.83
C ALA A 127 -15.07 -15.79 19.32
N ILE A 128 -14.01 -15.32 18.64
CA ILE A 128 -14.03 -15.12 17.18
C ILE A 128 -14.17 -16.46 16.45
N ALA A 129 -13.38 -17.47 16.80
CA ALA A 129 -13.44 -18.78 16.14
C ALA A 129 -14.79 -19.49 16.38
N SER A 130 -15.39 -19.34 17.57
CA SER A 130 -16.72 -19.87 17.89
C SER A 130 -17.86 -19.14 17.18
N ALA A 131 -17.57 -18.02 16.51
CA ALA A 131 -18.53 -17.31 15.67
C ALA A 131 -18.61 -17.92 14.25
N ALA A 132 -17.78 -18.90 13.91
CA ALA A 132 -17.82 -19.60 12.62
C ALA A 132 -19.22 -20.16 12.30
N GLY A 133 -19.65 -20.01 11.04
CA GLY A 133 -20.95 -20.48 10.57
C GLY A 133 -22.16 -19.65 11.01
N LYS A 134 -21.99 -18.64 11.87
CA LYS A 134 -23.09 -17.74 12.24
C LYS A 134 -23.34 -16.70 11.12
N PRO A 135 -24.59 -16.44 10.70
CA PRO A 135 -24.91 -15.51 9.62
C PRO A 135 -24.38 -14.08 9.84
N GLU A 136 -24.26 -13.66 11.09
CA GLU A 136 -23.77 -12.34 11.49
C GLU A 136 -22.24 -12.20 11.47
N THR A 137 -21.49 -13.30 11.33
CA THR A 137 -20.03 -13.29 11.28
C THR A 137 -19.56 -12.84 9.91
N MET A 138 -18.91 -11.68 9.86
CA MET A 138 -18.44 -11.10 8.60
C MET A 138 -17.09 -11.68 8.18
N LYS A 139 -16.93 -11.95 6.89
CA LYS A 139 -15.62 -12.08 6.23
C LYS A 139 -15.13 -10.69 5.85
N VAL A 140 -14.03 -10.23 6.45
CA VAL A 140 -13.62 -8.82 6.40
C VAL A 140 -12.39 -8.62 5.50
N SER A 141 -12.59 -7.93 4.37
CA SER A 141 -11.54 -7.42 3.48
C SER A 141 -11.41 -5.89 3.61
N ARG A 142 -10.61 -5.25 2.73
CA ARG A 142 -10.35 -3.80 2.75
C ARG A 142 -11.64 -2.97 2.77
N ARG A 143 -12.61 -3.31 1.92
CA ARG A 143 -13.87 -2.55 1.80
C ARG A 143 -14.79 -2.72 3.01
N ASP A 144 -14.65 -3.82 3.73
CA ASP A 144 -15.52 -4.20 4.84
C ASP A 144 -15.03 -3.57 6.16
N LEU A 145 -13.73 -3.26 6.27
CA LEU A 145 -13.12 -2.62 7.44
C LEU A 145 -13.83 -1.32 7.88
N PRO A 146 -14.05 -0.31 7.01
CA PRO A 146 -14.77 0.89 7.42
C PRO A 146 -16.22 0.61 7.86
N TYR A 147 -16.89 -0.35 7.20
CA TYR A 147 -18.27 -0.69 7.52
C TYR A 147 -18.38 -1.29 8.93
N ILE A 148 -17.64 -2.37 9.21
CA ILE A 148 -17.75 -3.07 10.49
C ILE A 148 -17.28 -2.22 11.68
N LEU A 149 -16.22 -1.41 11.50
CA LEU A 149 -15.77 -0.46 12.53
C LEU A 149 -16.76 0.70 12.70
N GLY A 150 -17.35 1.17 11.60
CA GLY A 150 -18.39 2.19 11.61
C GLY A 150 -19.66 1.72 12.32
N MET A 151 -20.05 0.47 12.13
CA MET A 151 -21.14 -0.15 12.90
C MET A 151 -20.79 -0.20 14.40
N GLY A 152 -19.53 -0.50 14.74
CA GLY A 152 -19.03 -0.38 16.12
C GLY A 152 -19.17 1.03 16.71
N ILE A 153 -18.93 2.10 15.92
CA ILE A 153 -19.16 3.50 16.35
C ILE A 153 -20.63 3.72 16.73
N THR A 154 -21.55 3.17 15.95
CA THR A 154 -23.00 3.29 16.20
C THR A 154 -23.52 2.36 17.31
N GLY A 155 -22.65 1.56 17.93
CA GLY A 155 -23.01 0.61 19.00
C GLY A 155 -23.48 -0.76 18.53
N ARG A 156 -23.47 -1.03 17.21
CA ARG A 156 -23.76 -2.35 16.65
C ARG A 156 -22.54 -3.27 16.83
N LYS A 157 -22.70 -4.31 17.65
CA LYS A 157 -21.67 -5.31 17.89
C LYS A 157 -21.66 -6.33 16.75
N ILE A 158 -20.63 -6.29 15.92
CA ILE A 158 -20.43 -7.21 14.80
C ILE A 158 -19.05 -7.84 14.92
N THR A 159 -18.99 -9.16 14.83
CA THR A 159 -17.74 -9.93 14.83
C THR A 159 -17.37 -10.28 13.40
N GLY A 160 -16.09 -10.24 13.08
CA GLY A 160 -15.61 -10.56 11.75
C GLY A 160 -14.20 -11.13 11.73
N GLY A 161 -14.03 -12.18 10.94
CA GLY A 161 -12.72 -12.73 10.60
C GLY A 161 -12.06 -11.87 9.53
N THR A 162 -10.82 -11.44 9.76
CA THR A 162 -10.07 -10.68 8.75
C THR A 162 -9.47 -11.63 7.72
N THR A 163 -9.63 -11.31 6.45
CA THR A 163 -8.94 -11.97 5.33
C THR A 163 -7.48 -11.52 5.30
N ILE A 164 -6.65 -12.11 4.43
CA ILE A 164 -5.29 -11.63 4.14
C ILE A 164 -5.26 -10.10 4.00
N VAL A 165 -6.15 -9.52 3.20
CA VAL A 165 -6.25 -8.06 3.05
C VAL A 165 -6.47 -7.32 4.36
N GLY A 166 -7.49 -7.73 5.12
CA GLY A 166 -7.85 -7.08 6.39
C GLY A 166 -6.73 -7.21 7.42
N THR A 167 -6.09 -8.37 7.47
CA THR A 167 -4.93 -8.65 8.32
C THR A 167 -3.75 -7.77 7.94
N MET A 168 -3.39 -7.67 6.66
CA MET A 168 -2.27 -6.84 6.20
C MET A 168 -2.43 -5.37 6.58
N ILE A 169 -3.62 -4.79 6.38
CA ILE A 169 -3.90 -3.38 6.71
C ILE A 169 -3.71 -3.14 8.21
N LEU A 170 -4.28 -4.00 9.05
CA LEU A 170 -4.23 -3.85 10.51
C LEU A 170 -2.83 -4.18 11.07
N ALA A 171 -2.15 -5.18 10.50
CA ALA A 171 -0.76 -5.53 10.82
C ALA A 171 0.19 -4.37 10.52
N ARG A 172 0.10 -3.79 9.31
CA ARG A 172 0.91 -2.63 8.92
C ARG A 172 0.63 -1.44 9.82
N LYS A 173 -0.64 -1.18 10.15
CA LYS A 173 -1.03 -0.13 11.09
C LYS A 173 -0.46 -0.34 12.50
N ALA A 174 -0.29 -1.59 12.92
CA ALA A 174 0.35 -1.96 14.18
C ALA A 174 1.90 -2.00 14.13
N GLY A 175 2.52 -1.81 12.96
CA GLY A 175 3.97 -1.86 12.80
C GLY A 175 4.53 -3.28 12.61
N ILE A 176 3.69 -4.25 12.24
CA ILE A 176 4.10 -5.63 11.97
C ILE A 176 4.45 -5.76 10.48
N SER A 177 5.59 -6.41 10.18
CA SER A 177 6.11 -6.56 8.81
C SER A 177 5.92 -7.96 8.23
N VAL A 178 5.62 -8.97 9.04
CA VAL A 178 5.57 -10.38 8.63
C VAL A 178 4.21 -10.99 8.98
N PHE A 179 3.61 -11.70 8.03
CA PHE A 179 2.32 -12.35 8.15
C PHE A 179 2.38 -13.77 7.58
N GLY A 180 2.01 -14.77 8.38
CA GLY A 180 1.88 -16.15 7.93
C GLY A 180 0.42 -16.56 7.71
N THR A 181 0.14 -17.27 6.61
CA THR A 181 -1.18 -17.84 6.29
C THR A 181 -1.04 -19.17 5.51
N GLY A 182 -2.15 -19.84 5.21
CA GLY A 182 -2.17 -21.03 4.38
C GLY A 182 -1.84 -20.75 2.91
N GLY A 183 -2.68 -19.96 2.23
CA GLY A 183 -2.56 -19.76 0.78
C GLY A 183 -3.16 -18.44 0.33
N LEU A 184 -2.44 -17.73 -0.53
CA LEU A 184 -2.87 -16.45 -1.10
C LEU A 184 -4.15 -16.65 -1.94
N GLY A 185 -5.03 -15.65 -2.00
CA GLY A 185 -5.97 -15.53 -3.11
C GLY A 185 -5.25 -15.21 -4.42
N GLY A 186 -5.99 -15.05 -5.50
CA GLY A 186 -5.38 -14.83 -6.81
C GLY A 186 -6.41 -14.54 -7.89
N VAL A 187 -5.97 -14.62 -9.13
CA VAL A 187 -6.86 -14.58 -10.30
C VAL A 187 -7.56 -15.93 -10.38
N HIS A 188 -8.89 -15.92 -10.44
CA HIS A 188 -9.64 -17.17 -10.65
C HIS A 188 -9.47 -17.67 -12.09
N ARG A 189 -9.64 -18.97 -12.33
CA ARG A 189 -9.66 -19.52 -13.69
C ARG A 189 -10.82 -18.89 -14.48
N GLY A 190 -10.54 -18.40 -15.69
CA GLY A 190 -11.49 -17.57 -16.45
C GLY A 190 -11.55 -16.09 -16.00
N GLY A 191 -10.67 -15.68 -15.09
CA GLY A 191 -10.63 -14.34 -14.50
C GLY A 191 -10.36 -13.21 -15.50
N GLN A 192 -9.80 -13.51 -16.68
CA GLN A 192 -9.67 -12.53 -17.76
C GLN A 192 -11.02 -12.04 -18.32
N ASP A 193 -12.07 -12.85 -18.18
CA ASP A 193 -13.41 -12.54 -18.66
C ASP A 193 -14.31 -12.11 -17.50
N SER A 194 -14.29 -12.87 -16.40
CA SER A 194 -15.15 -12.62 -15.23
C SER A 194 -14.67 -11.48 -14.34
N MET A 195 -13.39 -11.12 -14.42
CA MET A 195 -12.71 -10.20 -13.50
C MET A 195 -12.80 -10.64 -12.02
N ASP A 196 -13.02 -11.93 -11.76
CA ASP A 196 -12.98 -12.52 -10.41
C ASP A 196 -11.52 -12.63 -9.93
N ILE A 197 -11.02 -11.53 -9.36
CA ILE A 197 -9.64 -11.37 -8.91
C ILE A 197 -9.65 -11.04 -7.42
N SER A 198 -8.90 -11.81 -6.63
CA SER A 198 -8.79 -11.55 -5.18
C SER A 198 -8.17 -10.18 -4.90
N ALA A 199 -8.79 -9.44 -3.98
CA ALA A 199 -8.25 -8.19 -3.46
C ALA A 199 -6.89 -8.36 -2.75
N ASP A 200 -6.49 -9.60 -2.42
CA ASP A 200 -5.17 -9.92 -1.86
C ASP A 200 -4.03 -9.38 -2.75
N LEU A 201 -4.17 -9.50 -4.08
CA LEU A 201 -3.12 -9.10 -5.02
C LEU A 201 -2.93 -7.59 -5.06
N THR A 202 -4.03 -6.84 -5.14
CA THR A 202 -4.00 -5.37 -5.06
C THR A 202 -3.53 -4.89 -3.69
N GLU A 203 -3.83 -5.62 -2.61
CA GLU A 203 -3.35 -5.27 -1.28
C GLU A 203 -1.84 -5.45 -1.15
N LEU A 204 -1.28 -6.52 -1.72
CA LEU A 204 0.16 -6.71 -1.85
C LEU A 204 0.82 -5.56 -2.61
N GLY A 205 0.20 -4.97 -3.63
CA GLY A 205 0.73 -3.76 -4.27
C GLY A 205 0.76 -2.51 -3.37
N ARG A 206 -0.03 -2.47 -2.29
CA ARG A 206 -0.30 -1.25 -1.50
C ARG A 206 0.28 -1.27 -0.09
N THR A 207 0.50 -2.45 0.48
CA THR A 207 0.78 -2.60 1.90
C THR A 207 2.08 -3.37 2.10
N PRO A 208 3.15 -2.72 2.61
CA PRO A 208 4.46 -3.33 2.82
C PRO A 208 4.43 -4.26 4.04
N VAL A 209 3.91 -5.46 3.80
CA VAL A 209 3.88 -6.63 4.68
C VAL A 209 4.30 -7.82 3.83
N ALA A 210 5.22 -8.63 4.36
CA ALA A 210 5.63 -9.90 3.78
C ALA A 210 4.64 -10.99 4.16
N VAL A 211 3.99 -11.58 3.16
CA VAL A 211 3.02 -12.66 3.30
C VAL A 211 3.71 -13.98 2.96
N ILE A 212 3.80 -14.87 3.94
CA ILE A 212 4.32 -16.23 3.79
C ILE A 212 3.14 -17.18 3.65
N SER A 213 3.06 -17.89 2.54
CA SER A 213 2.01 -18.89 2.27
C SER A 213 2.49 -19.95 1.30
N SER A 214 1.73 -21.04 1.11
CA SER A 214 2.08 -22.11 0.16
C SER A 214 1.65 -21.79 -1.26
N GLY A 215 2.08 -20.63 -1.74
CA GLY A 215 1.63 -20.10 -3.02
C GLY A 215 0.25 -19.46 -2.90
N CYS A 216 -0.48 -19.44 -4.03
CA CYS A 216 -1.91 -19.16 -4.06
C CYS A 216 -2.70 -20.48 -4.06
N LYS A 217 -3.97 -20.43 -3.65
CA LYS A 217 -4.84 -21.63 -3.61
C LYS A 217 -4.86 -22.34 -4.97
N SER A 218 -4.81 -23.67 -4.95
CA SER A 218 -4.54 -24.51 -6.14
C SER A 218 -5.61 -24.45 -7.24
N PHE A 219 -6.83 -24.02 -6.93
CA PHE A 219 -7.91 -23.85 -7.90
C PHE A 219 -7.86 -22.50 -8.64
N LEU A 220 -6.89 -21.65 -8.32
CA LEU A 220 -6.67 -20.36 -8.97
C LEU A 220 -5.80 -20.51 -10.22
N ASP A 221 -5.72 -19.44 -10.99
CA ASP A 221 -4.84 -19.32 -12.15
C ASP A 221 -3.46 -18.79 -11.73
N ILE A 222 -2.49 -19.69 -11.58
CA ILE A 222 -1.15 -19.34 -11.10
C ILE A 222 -0.43 -18.41 -12.07
N PRO A 223 -0.31 -18.71 -13.39
CA PRO A 223 0.34 -17.80 -14.33
C PRO A 223 -0.25 -16.38 -14.27
N ARG A 224 -1.58 -16.23 -14.37
CA ARG A 224 -2.22 -14.90 -14.32
C ARG A 224 -2.05 -14.22 -12.96
N THR A 225 -2.02 -14.99 -11.86
CA THR A 225 -1.77 -14.44 -10.53
C THR A 225 -0.37 -13.83 -10.43
N LEU A 226 0.65 -14.48 -11.00
CA LEU A 226 2.02 -13.97 -11.02
C LEU A 226 2.14 -12.70 -11.90
N GLU A 227 1.56 -12.71 -13.10
CA GLU A 227 1.51 -11.53 -13.98
C GLU A 227 0.80 -10.33 -13.32
N TYR A 228 -0.28 -10.58 -12.59
CA TYR A 228 -0.98 -9.53 -11.86
C TYR A 228 -0.12 -8.98 -10.71
N LEU A 229 0.58 -9.83 -9.96
CA LEU A 229 1.48 -9.38 -8.88
C LEU A 229 2.66 -8.58 -9.40
N GLU A 230 3.22 -8.97 -10.55
CA GLU A 230 4.23 -8.17 -11.27
C GLU A 230 3.67 -6.79 -11.61
N THR A 231 2.47 -6.72 -12.17
CA THR A 231 1.79 -5.44 -12.48
C THR A 231 1.58 -4.57 -11.23
N GLN A 232 1.32 -5.18 -10.07
CA GLN A 232 1.18 -4.47 -8.79
C GLN A 232 2.53 -4.07 -8.16
N GLY A 233 3.66 -4.45 -8.75
CA GLY A 233 4.99 -4.24 -8.18
C GLY A 233 5.24 -5.04 -6.90
N ALA A 234 4.46 -6.10 -6.65
CA ALA A 234 4.61 -6.95 -5.48
C ALA A 234 5.63 -8.06 -5.77
N GLY A 235 6.76 -8.06 -5.07
CA GLY A 235 7.79 -9.07 -5.28
C GLY A 235 7.33 -10.47 -4.85
N VAL A 236 7.54 -11.47 -5.71
CA VAL A 236 7.21 -12.87 -5.46
C VAL A 236 8.49 -13.71 -5.39
N PHE A 237 8.66 -14.43 -4.30
CA PHE A 237 9.84 -15.25 -4.04
C PHE A 237 9.41 -16.65 -3.60
N THR A 238 10.06 -17.70 -4.07
CA THR A 238 9.86 -19.06 -3.53
C THR A 238 11.06 -19.48 -2.67
N PHE A 239 10.79 -20.10 -1.52
CA PHE A 239 11.86 -20.73 -0.74
C PHE A 239 12.40 -21.95 -1.49
N ALA A 240 13.71 -21.97 -1.70
CA ALA A 240 14.41 -23.06 -2.39
C ALA A 240 14.37 -24.36 -1.59
N ASP A 241 14.24 -24.28 -0.25
CA ASP A 241 14.12 -25.42 0.68
C ASP A 241 15.07 -26.59 0.40
N GLY A 242 16.31 -26.28 0.03
CA GLY A 242 17.38 -27.24 -0.28
C GLY A 242 17.43 -27.72 -1.74
N ARG A 243 16.43 -27.35 -2.56
CA ARG A 243 16.41 -27.60 -4.00
C ARG A 243 17.33 -26.62 -4.74
N THR A 244 17.87 -27.07 -5.86
CA THR A 244 18.77 -26.29 -6.73
C THR A 244 18.19 -26.16 -8.14
N GLY A 245 18.52 -25.08 -8.85
CA GLY A 245 18.06 -24.83 -10.22
C GLY A 245 16.72 -24.11 -10.28
N PRO A 246 16.00 -24.17 -11.43
CA PRO A 246 14.71 -23.48 -11.58
C PRO A 246 13.63 -24.06 -10.67
N ILE A 247 13.25 -23.31 -9.64
CA ILE A 247 12.26 -23.72 -8.64
C ILE A 247 10.85 -23.35 -9.11
N ASP A 248 9.91 -24.29 -8.96
CA ASP A 248 8.50 -24.04 -9.23
C ASP A 248 7.88 -23.22 -8.10
N TYR A 249 6.99 -22.31 -8.47
CA TYR A 249 6.06 -21.70 -7.54
C TYR A 249 5.12 -22.80 -6.99
N PRO A 250 4.94 -22.92 -5.67
CA PRO A 250 4.10 -23.98 -5.10
C PRO A 250 2.60 -23.75 -5.39
N ALA A 251 1.87 -24.83 -5.61
CA ALA A 251 0.44 -24.83 -5.88
C ALA A 251 -0.36 -25.37 -4.69
N PHE A 252 -0.20 -24.74 -3.52
CA PHE A 252 -0.93 -25.02 -2.29
C PHE A 252 -0.75 -26.47 -1.78
N PHE A 253 -1.56 -27.42 -2.27
CA PHE A 253 -1.48 -28.84 -1.92
C PHE A 253 -0.30 -29.58 -2.56
N THR A 254 0.38 -28.95 -3.52
CA THR A 254 1.51 -29.54 -4.26
C THR A 254 2.72 -28.63 -4.18
N ARG A 255 3.90 -29.25 -4.08
CA ARG A 255 5.18 -28.53 -4.05
C ARG A 255 5.49 -27.83 -5.37
N ASP A 256 5.09 -28.44 -6.48
CA ASP A 256 5.45 -27.99 -7.83
C ASP A 256 4.18 -27.75 -8.66
N SER A 257 4.01 -26.52 -9.14
CA SER A 257 2.84 -26.13 -9.95
C SER A 257 3.01 -26.43 -11.43
N GLY A 258 4.24 -26.62 -11.91
CA GLY A 258 4.62 -26.53 -13.32
C GLY A 258 4.95 -25.11 -13.80
N VAL A 259 4.82 -24.10 -12.92
CA VAL A 259 5.10 -22.68 -13.22
C VAL A 259 6.34 -22.26 -12.43
N LYS A 260 7.34 -21.69 -13.10
CA LYS A 260 8.58 -21.23 -12.46
C LYS A 260 8.33 -19.99 -11.61
N SER A 261 8.97 -19.96 -10.43
CA SER A 261 8.90 -18.80 -9.56
C SER A 261 9.68 -17.62 -10.15
N PRO A 262 9.19 -16.37 -10.06
CA PRO A 262 9.91 -15.20 -10.57
C PRO A 262 11.26 -15.00 -9.89
N MET A 263 11.33 -15.22 -8.57
CA MET A 263 12.56 -15.12 -7.79
C MET A 263 12.61 -16.24 -6.75
N VAL A 264 13.81 -16.54 -6.27
CA VAL A 264 14.05 -17.61 -5.30
C VAL A 264 14.89 -17.07 -4.15
N VAL A 265 14.56 -17.47 -2.93
CA VAL A 265 15.38 -17.23 -1.73
C VAL A 265 15.74 -18.57 -1.10
N GLN A 266 16.95 -18.69 -0.57
CA GLN A 266 17.45 -19.94 -0.02
C GLN A 266 16.83 -20.27 1.33
N ASN A 267 16.64 -19.25 2.17
CA ASN A 267 16.31 -19.42 3.59
C ASN A 267 15.65 -18.17 4.18
N ALA A 268 15.36 -18.23 5.48
CA ALA A 268 14.70 -17.15 6.21
C ALA A 268 15.59 -15.89 6.32
N GLU A 269 16.91 -16.07 6.37
CA GLU A 269 17.89 -15.00 6.42
C GLU A 269 17.85 -14.13 5.15
N GLU A 270 17.82 -14.75 3.97
CA GLU A 270 17.69 -14.03 2.69
C GLU A 270 16.33 -13.34 2.57
N ALA A 271 15.24 -14.03 2.92
CA ALA A 271 13.91 -13.42 2.92
C ALA A 271 13.85 -12.18 3.86
N ALA A 272 14.42 -12.29 5.06
CA ALA A 272 14.52 -11.17 5.99
C ALA A 272 15.38 -10.02 5.46
N ALA A 273 16.48 -10.32 4.75
CA ALA A 273 17.32 -9.31 4.11
C ALA A 273 16.56 -8.55 2.99
N VAL A 274 15.76 -9.25 2.19
CA VAL A 274 14.88 -8.63 1.18
C VAL A 274 13.87 -7.69 1.85
N ILE A 275 13.20 -8.13 2.93
CA ILE A 275 12.26 -7.32 3.69
C ILE A 275 12.97 -6.10 4.32
N TYR A 276 14.17 -6.29 4.85
CA TYR A 276 14.96 -5.21 5.43
C TYR A 276 15.38 -4.17 4.38
N ALA A 277 15.79 -4.61 3.18
CA ALA A 277 16.18 -3.73 2.09
C ALA A 277 15.01 -2.93 1.50
N GLN A 278 13.77 -3.42 1.64
CA GLN A 278 12.58 -2.67 1.24
C GLN A 278 12.47 -1.31 1.95
N ASP A 279 12.92 -1.23 3.22
CA ASP A 279 12.87 0.02 3.99
C ASP A 279 13.73 1.14 3.36
N PHE A 280 14.55 0.83 2.34
CA PHE A 280 15.34 1.82 1.58
C PHE A 280 14.54 2.56 0.50
N PHE A 281 13.38 2.01 0.10
CA PHE A 281 12.59 2.52 -1.02
C PHE A 281 11.19 2.96 -0.56
N ASN A 282 10.66 4.05 -1.13
CA ASN A 282 9.32 4.54 -0.82
C ASN A 282 8.67 5.21 -2.06
N PRO A 283 7.40 4.89 -2.42
CA PRO A 283 6.50 3.92 -1.77
C PRO A 283 6.96 2.47 -1.97
N ALA A 284 6.71 1.63 -0.96
CA ALA A 284 7.01 0.20 -1.00
C ALA A 284 5.72 -0.63 -1.11
N SER A 285 5.78 -1.69 -1.92
CA SER A 285 4.78 -2.76 -2.00
C SER A 285 5.00 -3.80 -0.90
N GLY A 286 4.12 -4.78 -0.78
CA GLY A 286 4.33 -6.01 -0.01
C GLY A 286 5.12 -7.05 -0.80
N PHE A 287 5.44 -8.14 -0.11
CA PHE A 287 6.10 -9.29 -0.70
C PHE A 287 5.29 -10.55 -0.48
N HIS A 288 5.33 -11.45 -1.46
CA HIS A 288 4.84 -12.81 -1.31
C HIS A 288 6.01 -13.78 -1.28
N PHE A 289 6.18 -14.47 -0.16
CA PHE A 289 7.16 -15.52 0.02
C PHE A 289 6.47 -16.87 0.01
N ALA A 290 6.50 -17.54 -1.14
CA ALA A 290 5.90 -18.83 -1.36
C ALA A 290 6.73 -19.94 -0.70
N ASN A 291 6.18 -20.57 0.33
CA ASN A 291 6.79 -21.67 1.07
C ASN A 291 6.13 -23.01 0.67
N PRO A 292 6.82 -23.90 -0.04
CA PRO A 292 6.28 -25.19 -0.44
C PRO A 292 5.74 -25.98 0.76
N ILE A 293 4.66 -26.75 0.54
CA ILE A 293 4.19 -27.74 1.50
C ILE A 293 5.31 -28.76 1.80
N PRO A 294 5.46 -29.27 3.05
CA PRO A 294 6.43 -30.34 3.32
C PRO A 294 6.20 -31.55 2.41
N GLU A 295 7.29 -32.21 2.02
CA GLU A 295 7.27 -33.28 1.01
C GLU A 295 6.34 -34.43 1.39
N GLU A 296 6.37 -34.82 2.67
CA GLU A 296 5.57 -35.89 3.22
C GLU A 296 4.05 -35.61 3.23
N PHE A 297 3.65 -34.34 3.06
CA PHE A 297 2.24 -33.92 3.00
C PHE A 297 1.82 -33.45 1.59
N SER A 298 2.74 -33.41 0.62
CA SER A 298 2.43 -33.03 -0.75
C SER A 298 1.55 -34.09 -1.41
N LEU A 299 0.42 -33.66 -1.97
CA LEU A 299 -0.47 -34.58 -2.69
C LEU A 299 0.08 -34.88 -4.11
N PRO A 300 -0.21 -36.07 -4.68
CA PRO A 300 0.11 -36.34 -6.07
C PRO A 300 -0.59 -35.36 -7.00
N LYS A 301 0.18 -34.62 -7.82
CA LYS A 301 -0.33 -33.54 -8.68
C LYS A 301 -1.48 -33.99 -9.58
N SER A 302 -1.33 -35.14 -10.23
CA SER A 302 -2.36 -35.70 -11.11
C SER A 302 -3.67 -36.06 -10.41
N GLU A 303 -3.64 -36.39 -9.11
CA GLU A 303 -4.84 -36.73 -8.35
C GLU A 303 -5.56 -35.47 -7.88
N ILE A 304 -4.82 -34.51 -7.34
CA ILE A 304 -5.41 -33.26 -6.84
C ILE A 304 -5.88 -32.36 -7.97
N ASP A 305 -5.19 -32.33 -9.12
CA ASP A 305 -5.63 -31.56 -10.29
C ASP A 305 -6.99 -32.05 -10.80
N LYS A 306 -7.23 -33.37 -10.86
CA LYS A 306 -8.54 -33.94 -11.21
C LYS A 306 -9.64 -33.49 -10.24
N ALA A 307 -9.36 -33.53 -8.93
CA ALA A 307 -10.32 -33.11 -7.91
C ALA A 307 -10.61 -31.60 -8.00
N ILE A 308 -9.59 -30.78 -8.27
CA ILE A 308 -9.73 -29.33 -8.47
C ILE A 308 -10.56 -29.04 -9.71
N ASP A 309 -10.24 -29.66 -10.84
CA ASP A 309 -10.93 -29.44 -12.11
C ASP A 309 -12.41 -29.77 -12.00
N GLN A 310 -12.72 -30.92 -11.37
CA GLN A 310 -14.10 -31.30 -11.09
C GLN A 310 -14.79 -30.29 -10.16
N ALA A 311 -14.15 -29.88 -9.07
CA ALA A 311 -14.74 -28.93 -8.13
C ALA A 311 -15.00 -27.54 -8.75
N VAL A 312 -14.09 -27.07 -9.61
CA VAL A 312 -14.24 -25.80 -10.33
C VAL A 312 -15.37 -25.88 -11.35
N GLN A 313 -15.48 -26.99 -12.08
CA GLN A 313 -16.58 -27.21 -13.03
C GLN A 313 -17.93 -27.24 -12.31
N GLU A 314 -18.04 -28.03 -11.24
CA GLU A 314 -19.28 -28.12 -10.46
C GLU A 314 -19.67 -26.78 -9.81
N ALA A 315 -18.69 -25.97 -9.40
CA ALA A 315 -18.95 -24.63 -8.87
C ALA A 315 -19.56 -23.70 -9.92
N ALA A 316 -19.03 -23.74 -11.15
CA ALA A 316 -19.54 -22.96 -12.28
C ALA A 316 -20.95 -23.41 -12.68
N ASP A 317 -21.18 -24.72 -12.79
CA ASP A 317 -22.48 -25.29 -13.18
C ASP A 317 -23.59 -24.96 -12.16
N GLN A 318 -23.22 -24.85 -10.88
CA GLN A 318 -24.14 -24.51 -9.79
C GLN A 318 -24.23 -22.99 -9.50
N GLY A 319 -23.54 -22.15 -10.27
CA GLY A 319 -23.60 -20.69 -10.14
C GLY A 319 -22.92 -20.12 -8.90
N PHE A 320 -21.94 -20.81 -8.32
CA PHE A 320 -21.13 -20.28 -7.22
C PHE A 320 -20.11 -19.25 -7.76
N HIS A 321 -20.28 -17.98 -7.41
CA HIS A 321 -19.44 -16.88 -7.88
C HIS A 321 -18.96 -15.97 -6.74
N GLY A 322 -17.85 -15.26 -6.96
CA GLY A 322 -17.32 -14.29 -6.01
C GLY A 322 -17.03 -14.92 -4.64
N HIS A 323 -17.53 -14.31 -3.56
CA HIS A 323 -17.14 -14.72 -2.21
C HIS A 323 -17.63 -16.12 -1.79
N SER A 324 -18.66 -16.68 -2.43
CA SER A 324 -19.19 -18.02 -2.15
C SER A 324 -18.46 -19.12 -2.91
N ASN A 325 -17.64 -18.78 -3.91
CA ASN A 325 -16.92 -19.74 -4.76
C ASN A 325 -15.85 -20.53 -3.98
N THR A 326 -14.98 -19.83 -3.24
CA THR A 326 -13.87 -20.46 -2.49
C THR A 326 -14.35 -21.49 -1.45
N PRO A 327 -15.33 -21.19 -0.57
CA PRO A 327 -15.83 -22.18 0.39
C PRO A 327 -16.39 -23.44 -0.27
N PHE A 328 -17.13 -23.29 -1.38
CA PHE A 328 -17.68 -24.43 -2.13
C PHE A 328 -16.56 -25.32 -2.69
N ILE A 329 -15.60 -24.74 -3.42
CA ILE A 329 -14.50 -25.49 -4.05
C ILE A 329 -13.70 -26.26 -2.99
N LEU A 330 -13.36 -25.63 -1.85
CA LEU A 330 -12.59 -26.29 -0.80
C LEU A 330 -13.37 -27.44 -0.14
N ALA A 331 -14.66 -27.26 0.11
CA ALA A 331 -15.52 -28.33 0.63
C ALA A 331 -15.59 -29.51 -0.36
N ARG A 332 -15.72 -29.22 -1.66
CA ARG A 332 -15.78 -30.25 -2.68
C ARG A 332 -14.47 -30.99 -2.87
N ILE A 333 -13.32 -30.30 -2.85
CA ILE A 333 -11.99 -30.93 -2.87
C ILE A 333 -11.82 -31.85 -1.65
N LYS A 334 -12.30 -31.46 -0.47
CA LYS A 334 -12.27 -32.33 0.73
C LYS A 334 -13.02 -33.64 0.50
N GLU A 335 -14.21 -33.59 -0.11
CA GLU A 335 -14.98 -34.79 -0.43
C GLU A 335 -14.26 -35.67 -1.45
N LEU A 336 -13.81 -35.08 -2.57
CA LEU A 336 -13.16 -35.78 -3.68
C LEU A 336 -11.83 -36.43 -3.27
N THR A 337 -11.11 -35.82 -2.31
CA THR A 337 -9.86 -36.35 -1.77
C THR A 337 -10.04 -37.22 -0.53
N LYS A 338 -11.28 -37.55 -0.16
CA LYS A 338 -11.62 -38.35 1.04
C LYS A 338 -10.98 -37.82 2.33
N GLY A 339 -10.82 -36.50 2.42
CA GLY A 339 -10.24 -35.81 3.57
C GLY A 339 -8.73 -35.59 3.53
N ASN A 340 -7.98 -36.16 2.59
CA ASN A 340 -6.52 -35.98 2.50
C ASN A 340 -6.10 -34.51 2.34
N SER A 341 -6.92 -33.70 1.65
CA SER A 341 -6.68 -32.26 1.52
C SER A 341 -6.70 -31.51 2.84
N VAL A 342 -7.41 -31.99 3.87
CA VAL A 342 -7.48 -31.35 5.19
C VAL A 342 -6.17 -31.52 5.94
N ALA A 343 -5.58 -32.72 5.90
CA ALA A 343 -4.28 -33.00 6.51
C ALA A 343 -3.17 -32.19 5.82
N ALA A 344 -3.15 -32.18 4.49
CA ALA A 344 -2.23 -31.36 3.70
C ALA A 344 -2.39 -29.85 4.00
N ASN A 345 -3.64 -29.36 4.08
CA ASN A 345 -3.92 -27.96 4.41
C ASN A 345 -3.40 -27.60 5.81
N ARG A 346 -3.59 -28.48 6.80
CA ARG A 346 -3.07 -28.24 8.14
C ARG A 346 -1.54 -28.18 8.14
N ALA A 347 -0.88 -29.15 7.52
CA ALA A 347 0.58 -29.22 7.46
C ALA A 347 1.21 -28.02 6.74
N LEU A 348 0.63 -27.57 5.63
CA LEU A 348 1.11 -26.38 4.92
C LEU A 348 0.96 -25.11 5.77
N ILE A 349 -0.15 -24.95 6.50
CA ILE A 349 -0.36 -23.79 7.36
C ILE A 349 0.70 -23.77 8.47
N GLU A 350 0.87 -24.88 9.18
CA GLU A 350 1.86 -25.01 10.26
C GLU A 350 3.29 -24.74 9.75
N SER A 351 3.65 -25.26 8.57
CA SER A 351 4.93 -24.99 7.89
C SER A 351 5.11 -23.50 7.58
N ASN A 352 4.08 -22.84 7.06
CA ASN A 352 4.12 -21.41 6.73
C ASN A 352 4.27 -20.53 7.96
N ILE A 353 3.56 -20.84 9.06
CA ILE A 353 3.68 -20.09 10.32
C ILE A 353 5.08 -20.25 10.91
N LYS A 354 5.65 -21.47 10.85
CA LYS A 354 7.02 -21.73 11.26
C LYS A 354 8.02 -20.93 10.43
N MET A 355 7.87 -20.91 9.10
CA MET A 355 8.74 -20.14 8.21
C MET A 355 8.59 -18.63 8.43
N ALA A 356 7.36 -18.12 8.52
CA ALA A 356 7.09 -16.72 8.84
C ALA A 356 7.76 -16.29 10.16
N THR A 357 7.73 -17.17 11.17
CA THR A 357 8.39 -16.91 12.45
C THR A 357 9.90 -16.82 12.30
N LYS A 358 10.53 -17.75 11.58
CA LYS A 358 11.98 -17.68 11.29
C LYS A 358 12.35 -16.39 10.57
N VAL A 359 11.58 -15.99 9.56
CA VAL A 359 11.78 -14.72 8.82
C VAL A 359 11.67 -13.52 9.76
N ALA A 360 10.67 -13.50 10.66
CA ALA A 360 10.49 -12.42 11.63
C ALA A 360 11.67 -12.32 12.63
N VAL A 361 12.19 -13.48 13.08
CA VAL A 361 13.38 -13.56 13.95
C VAL A 361 14.61 -12.99 13.25
N GLU A 362 14.87 -13.39 12.01
CA GLU A 362 16.00 -12.87 11.24
C GLU A 362 15.86 -11.38 10.93
N LEU A 363 14.64 -10.91 10.62
CA LEU A 363 14.37 -9.49 10.41
C LEU A 363 14.61 -8.66 11.69
N SER A 364 14.18 -9.18 12.84
CA SER A 364 14.45 -8.59 14.16
C SER A 364 15.96 -8.47 14.43
N ARG A 365 16.72 -9.53 14.10
CA ARG A 365 18.18 -9.54 14.23
C ARG A 365 18.85 -8.47 13.35
N LEU A 366 18.40 -8.29 12.10
CA LEU A 366 18.92 -7.26 11.20
C LEU A 366 18.65 -5.84 11.71
N ARG A 367 17.43 -5.57 12.19
CA ARG A 367 17.03 -4.25 12.72
C ARG A 367 17.79 -3.87 13.99
N THR A 368 17.90 -4.81 14.93
CA THR A 368 18.58 -4.56 16.23
C THR A 368 20.11 -4.46 16.09
N ASN A 369 20.73 -5.20 15.17
CA ASN A 369 22.17 -5.10 14.92
C ASN A 369 22.57 -3.73 14.33
N GLY A 370 21.72 -3.15 13.47
CA GLY A 370 21.92 -1.78 12.95
C GLY A 370 21.90 -0.73 14.06
N SER A 371 21.00 -0.88 15.03
CA SER A 371 20.86 0.03 16.18
C SER A 371 22.07 -0.01 17.13
N LYS A 372 22.57 -1.21 17.47
CA LYS A 372 23.78 -1.36 18.32
C LYS A 372 25.04 -0.77 17.68
N ARG A 373 25.18 -0.88 16.35
CA ARG A 373 26.33 -0.32 15.62
C ARG A 373 26.32 1.21 15.64
N ARG A 374 25.14 1.83 15.55
CA ARG A 374 24.96 3.29 15.68
C ARG A 374 25.28 3.82 17.07
N GLU A 375 24.85 3.13 18.13
CA GLU A 375 25.17 3.51 19.52
C GLU A 375 26.68 3.46 19.81
N ASN A 376 27.39 2.46 19.27
CA ASN A 376 28.84 2.36 19.41
C ASN A 376 29.60 3.44 18.63
N THR A 377 29.16 3.83 17.42
CA THR A 377 29.76 4.96 16.69
C THR A 377 29.53 6.31 17.37
N SER A 378 28.39 6.51 18.02
CA SER A 378 28.11 7.74 18.78
C SER A 378 28.98 7.89 20.04
N LYS A 379 29.46 6.79 20.62
CA LYS A 379 30.41 6.80 21.76
C LYS A 379 31.86 7.07 21.35
N VAL A 380 32.22 6.93 20.08
CA VAL A 380 33.59 7.17 19.58
C VAL A 380 33.80 8.63 19.14
N LEU A 381 32.72 9.41 18.94
CA LEU A 381 32.77 10.80 18.47
C LEU A 381 32.71 11.88 19.57
N THR A 382 32.86 11.52 20.86
CA THR A 382 33.13 12.52 21.91
C THR A 382 34.57 13.02 21.80
N ARG A 383 34.74 14.13 21.07
CA ARG A 383 35.98 14.92 21.03
C ARG A 383 36.33 15.43 22.45
N PRO A 384 37.62 15.42 22.86
CA PRO A 384 38.02 16.05 24.11
C PRO A 384 37.93 17.58 23.98
N SER A 385 37.25 18.19 24.94
CA SER A 385 37.14 19.64 25.13
C SER A 385 38.54 20.21 25.40
N SER A 386 39.12 20.91 24.43
CA SER A 386 40.26 21.80 24.67
C SER A 386 39.76 23.23 24.70
N THR A 387 39.78 23.79 25.91
CA THR A 387 39.61 25.21 26.19
C THR A 387 40.79 25.98 25.63
N THR A 388 40.54 26.95 24.75
CA THR A 388 41.46 28.06 24.52
C THR A 388 40.70 29.36 24.30
N ASN A 389 40.96 30.30 25.20
CA ASN A 389 40.54 31.70 25.18
C ASN A 389 41.10 32.43 23.96
N ILE A 390 40.28 33.23 23.27
CA ILE A 390 40.73 34.50 22.66
C ILE A 390 39.64 35.57 22.88
N ASN A 391 40.12 36.71 23.37
CA ASN A 391 39.42 37.93 23.73
C ASN A 391 39.15 38.86 22.52
N LYS A 392 38.03 39.60 22.61
CA LYS A 392 37.85 41.07 22.42
C LYS A 392 37.77 41.75 21.02
N ILE A 393 36.72 42.62 20.93
CA ILE A 393 36.65 44.01 20.37
C ILE A 393 36.44 44.11 18.84
N ASP A 394 35.54 44.92 18.24
CA ASP A 394 34.64 45.99 18.71
C ASP A 394 33.45 46.22 17.72
N PRO A 395 32.43 47.03 18.09
CA PRO A 395 31.25 47.39 17.31
C PRO A 395 31.42 48.72 16.56
N ASN A 396 30.76 48.89 15.41
CA ASN A 396 30.18 50.16 14.91
C ASN A 396 29.81 50.05 13.42
N HIS A 397 28.52 50.14 13.09
CA HIS A 397 27.94 51.32 12.44
C HIS A 397 26.47 51.10 12.07
N SER A 398 25.65 52.01 12.58
CA SER A 398 24.28 52.28 12.18
C SER A 398 24.22 52.93 10.80
N ASN A 399 23.21 52.59 10.00
CA ASN A 399 22.18 53.55 9.55
C ASN A 399 21.07 52.88 8.74
N LEU A 400 19.84 53.28 9.06
CA LEU A 400 18.61 53.04 8.33
C LEU A 400 18.59 53.89 7.06
N GLU A 401 18.10 53.33 5.94
CA GLU A 401 17.30 54.10 4.98
C GLU A 401 16.32 53.20 4.22
N LEU A 402 15.11 53.73 4.07
CA LEU A 402 13.95 53.15 3.40
C LEU A 402 14.02 53.48 1.90
N SER A 403 13.66 52.51 1.05
CA SER A 403 12.78 52.64 -0.14
C SER A 403 13.28 52.00 -1.44
N SER A 404 12.28 51.62 -2.25
CA SER A 404 12.29 51.06 -3.61
C SER A 404 12.35 49.53 -3.71
N SER A 405 11.16 48.96 -3.82
CA SER A 405 10.88 47.61 -4.31
C SER A 405 11.32 47.48 -5.77
N SER A 406 12.43 46.78 -6.01
CA SER A 406 12.83 46.26 -7.31
C SER A 406 13.30 44.81 -7.15
N VAL A 407 12.72 43.93 -7.97
CA VAL A 407 12.86 42.46 -8.03
C VAL A 407 14.23 41.98 -7.56
N SER A 408 14.28 41.30 -6.41
CA SER A 408 15.53 40.81 -5.83
C SER A 408 16.08 39.66 -6.66
N ASN A 409 17.26 39.87 -7.22
CA ASN A 409 18.09 38.90 -7.91
C ASN A 409 18.73 37.92 -6.88
N SER A 410 17.89 37.18 -6.16
CA SER A 410 18.34 36.22 -5.15
C SER A 410 18.71 34.91 -5.84
N LYS A 411 19.97 34.51 -5.72
CA LYS A 411 20.49 33.21 -6.17
C LYS A 411 19.55 32.08 -5.71
N PRO A 412 19.15 31.13 -6.58
CA PRO A 412 18.16 30.13 -6.23
C PRO A 412 18.67 29.22 -5.10
N SER A 413 17.87 29.03 -4.05
CA SER A 413 18.17 28.09 -2.97
C SER A 413 17.94 26.64 -3.41
N ILE A 414 17.11 26.43 -4.44
CA ILE A 414 16.79 25.12 -5.02
C ILE A 414 16.95 25.19 -6.54
N ILE A 415 17.76 24.28 -7.08
CA ILE A 415 17.98 24.13 -8.52
C ILE A 415 17.36 22.81 -8.97
N VAL A 416 16.48 22.88 -9.97
CA VAL A 416 15.92 21.71 -10.65
C VAL A 416 16.58 21.60 -12.01
N VAL A 417 17.21 20.45 -12.30
CA VAL A 417 17.77 20.15 -13.62
C VAL A 417 16.93 19.04 -14.24
N GLY A 418 16.34 19.27 -15.41
CA GLY A 418 15.51 18.25 -16.06
C GLY A 418 14.78 18.76 -17.28
N SER A 419 14.07 17.86 -17.97
CA SER A 419 13.37 18.17 -19.21
C SER A 419 12.09 18.98 -18.99
N ILE A 420 11.75 19.78 -20.00
CA ILE A 420 10.48 20.47 -20.16
C ILE A 420 9.91 20.08 -21.53
N ALA A 421 8.59 19.92 -21.63
CA ALA A 421 7.93 19.48 -22.85
C ALA A 421 6.56 20.16 -23.02
N ILE A 422 5.98 20.09 -24.22
CA ILE A 422 4.57 20.42 -24.43
C ILE A 422 3.75 19.13 -24.41
N ASP A 423 2.88 19.02 -23.40
CA ASP A 423 1.88 17.96 -23.35
C ASP A 423 0.67 18.36 -24.18
N LEU A 424 0.21 17.47 -25.06
CA LEU A 424 -1.01 17.64 -25.84
C LEU A 424 -2.08 16.65 -25.37
N ALA A 425 -3.18 17.17 -24.86
CA ALA A 425 -4.38 16.42 -24.52
C ALA A 425 -5.43 16.60 -25.62
N CYS A 426 -6.11 15.51 -25.99
CA CYS A 426 -7.15 15.53 -27.02
C CYS A 426 -8.47 15.05 -26.40
N ASP A 427 -9.35 16.00 -26.11
CA ASP A 427 -10.60 15.73 -25.40
C ASP A 427 -11.77 15.64 -26.39
N TYR A 428 -12.52 14.55 -26.31
CA TYR A 428 -13.73 14.35 -27.13
C TYR A 428 -14.76 15.46 -26.87
N THR A 429 -15.28 16.04 -27.95
CA THR A 429 -16.31 17.08 -27.91
C THR A 429 -17.62 16.52 -28.49
N PRO A 430 -18.63 16.21 -27.65
CA PRO A 430 -19.91 15.69 -28.12
C PRO A 430 -20.63 16.67 -29.03
N ARG A 431 -21.31 16.14 -30.06
CA ARG A 431 -21.91 16.94 -31.13
C ARG A 431 -23.25 17.62 -30.75
N THR A 432 -23.81 17.33 -29.58
CA THR A 432 -25.13 17.86 -29.17
C THR A 432 -25.21 18.11 -27.67
N THR A 433 -25.68 19.29 -27.26
CA THR A 433 -26.11 19.62 -25.89
C THR A 433 -27.48 18.99 -25.55
N GLN A 434 -27.79 17.82 -26.11
CA GLN A 434 -29.00 17.07 -25.81
C GLN A 434 -28.67 15.98 -24.79
N SER A 435 -29.46 15.96 -23.73
CA SER A 435 -29.24 15.28 -22.44
C SER A 435 -29.19 13.74 -22.48
N THR A 436 -28.98 13.10 -23.62
CA THR A 436 -29.02 11.62 -23.74
C THR A 436 -28.10 11.02 -24.83
N GLY A 437 -27.08 11.72 -25.32
CA GLY A 437 -26.14 11.19 -26.33
C GLY A 437 -24.71 11.01 -25.81
N ALA A 438 -24.36 9.76 -25.46
CA ALA A 438 -23.02 9.21 -25.13
C ALA A 438 -21.87 10.19 -24.80
N SER A 439 -21.41 10.15 -23.54
CA SER A 439 -20.20 10.83 -23.04
C SER A 439 -18.88 10.25 -23.56
N SER A 440 -18.90 9.36 -24.55
CA SER A 440 -17.74 8.64 -25.07
C SER A 440 -17.61 8.76 -26.60
N PRO A 441 -16.37 8.70 -27.14
CA PRO A 441 -16.14 8.65 -28.59
C PRO A 441 -16.90 7.49 -29.25
N GLN A 442 -17.36 7.70 -30.49
CA GLN A 442 -17.97 6.68 -31.34
C GLN A 442 -16.89 5.88 -32.07
N MET A 443 -17.00 4.55 -32.05
CA MET A 443 -16.07 3.67 -32.77
C MET A 443 -16.29 3.74 -34.29
N HIS A 444 -15.23 3.47 -35.06
CA HIS A 444 -15.25 3.40 -36.54
C HIS A 444 -15.69 4.68 -37.26
N THR A 445 -15.61 5.84 -36.61
CA THR A 445 -15.88 7.14 -37.22
C THR A 445 -14.93 8.21 -36.69
N SER A 446 -14.88 9.35 -37.37
CA SER A 446 -14.13 10.52 -36.90
C SER A 446 -14.90 11.23 -35.79
N ASN A 447 -14.26 11.38 -34.64
CA ASN A 447 -14.82 12.08 -33.48
C ASN A 447 -14.32 13.53 -33.47
N ILE A 448 -15.22 14.48 -33.23
CA ILE A 448 -14.80 15.86 -32.99
C ILE A 448 -14.10 15.88 -31.64
N ALA A 449 -12.88 16.42 -31.62
CA ALA A 449 -12.10 16.58 -30.40
C ALA A 449 -11.51 17.98 -30.33
N LYS A 450 -11.22 18.43 -29.12
CA LYS A 450 -10.53 19.67 -28.84
C LYS A 450 -9.15 19.32 -28.31
N ILE A 451 -8.13 19.87 -28.98
CA ILE A 451 -6.74 19.71 -28.53
C ILE A 451 -6.44 20.85 -27.55
N HIS A 452 -5.92 20.48 -26.40
CA HIS A 452 -5.41 21.37 -25.37
C HIS A 452 -3.92 21.12 -25.20
N SER A 453 -3.14 22.21 -25.14
CA SER A 453 -1.72 22.15 -24.84
C SER A 453 -1.45 22.61 -23.41
N SER A 454 -0.53 21.94 -22.74
CA SER A 454 -0.02 22.31 -21.42
C SER A 454 1.49 22.12 -21.37
N ILE A 455 2.16 22.79 -20.42
CA ILE A 455 3.58 22.53 -20.17
C ILE A 455 3.69 21.27 -19.30
N GLY A 456 4.48 20.31 -19.77
CA GLY A 456 4.84 19.09 -19.08
C GLY A 456 6.35 18.91 -18.94
N GLY A 457 6.76 17.66 -18.78
CA GLY A 457 8.16 17.28 -18.56
C GLY A 457 8.53 17.13 -17.08
N VAL A 458 9.45 16.20 -16.81
CA VAL A 458 9.83 15.82 -15.43
C VAL A 458 10.47 16.99 -14.69
N GLY A 459 11.35 17.75 -15.35
CA GLY A 459 11.99 18.92 -14.76
C GLY A 459 10.98 20.01 -14.39
N TYR A 460 10.02 20.29 -15.28
CA TYR A 460 8.95 21.25 -15.00
C TYR A 460 8.03 20.79 -13.86
N ASN A 461 7.62 19.51 -13.84
CA ASN A 461 6.77 18.96 -12.78
C ASN A 461 7.47 19.02 -11.41
N VAL A 462 8.77 18.74 -11.36
CA VAL A 462 9.59 18.85 -10.13
C VAL A 462 9.76 20.32 -9.72
N LEU A 463 10.00 21.24 -10.66
CA LEU A 463 10.01 22.70 -10.40
C LEU A 463 8.71 23.13 -9.71
N ARG A 464 7.55 22.78 -10.28
CA ARG A 464 6.26 23.18 -9.72
C ARG A 464 6.00 22.55 -8.35
N ALA A 465 6.36 21.29 -8.17
CA ALA A 465 6.27 20.63 -6.88
C ALA A 465 7.16 21.31 -5.81
N ALA A 466 8.39 21.70 -6.17
CA ALA A 466 9.32 22.39 -5.30
C ALA A 466 8.80 23.80 -4.92
N GLN A 467 8.25 24.55 -5.88
CA GLN A 467 7.64 25.87 -5.64
C GLN A 467 6.41 25.79 -4.73
N LEU A 468 5.61 24.74 -4.86
CA LEU A 468 4.44 24.53 -3.98
C LEU A 468 4.83 24.06 -2.58
N SER A 469 6.00 23.43 -2.44
CA SER A 469 6.45 22.83 -1.18
C SER A 469 7.41 23.72 -0.38
N SER A 470 8.03 24.71 -1.03
CA SER A 470 9.04 25.60 -0.44
C SER A 470 8.66 27.07 -0.60
N LYS A 471 9.08 27.90 0.36
CA LYS A 471 9.02 29.38 0.23
C LYS A 471 10.30 29.96 -0.39
N GLU A 472 11.30 29.12 -0.61
CA GLU A 472 12.58 29.51 -1.19
C GLU A 472 12.49 29.68 -2.71
N PRO A 473 13.31 30.56 -3.32
CA PRO A 473 13.40 30.69 -4.77
C PRO A 473 13.86 29.37 -5.43
N VAL A 474 13.14 28.93 -6.47
CA VAL A 474 13.43 27.72 -7.23
C VAL A 474 13.64 28.07 -8.71
N SER A 475 14.74 27.60 -9.28
CA SER A 475 15.06 27.76 -10.71
C SER A 475 15.02 26.41 -11.45
N LEU A 476 14.65 26.44 -12.73
CA LEU A 476 14.73 25.30 -13.64
C LEU A 476 15.85 25.51 -14.66
N TYR A 477 16.84 24.62 -14.63
CA TYR A 477 17.87 24.50 -15.63
C TYR A 477 17.47 23.43 -16.64
N THR A 478 17.23 23.86 -17.88
CA THR A 478 16.78 22.97 -18.95
C THR A 478 17.23 23.47 -20.32
N PHE A 479 17.06 22.62 -21.32
CA PHE A 479 17.36 22.92 -22.72
C PHE A 479 16.07 22.86 -23.54
N ILE A 480 15.88 23.83 -24.41
CA ILE A 480 14.81 23.86 -25.43
C ILE A 480 15.44 24.20 -26.78
N ALA A 481 14.84 23.74 -27.87
CA ALA A 481 15.27 24.13 -29.21
C ALA A 481 14.65 25.49 -29.61
N ASP A 482 15.29 26.22 -30.53
CA ASP A 482 14.70 27.38 -31.23
C ASP A 482 13.64 26.93 -32.27
N ASP A 483 12.61 26.27 -31.77
CA ASP A 483 11.45 25.81 -32.53
C ASP A 483 10.14 26.37 -31.94
N GLN A 484 9.02 26.05 -32.59
CA GLN A 484 7.71 26.58 -32.20
C GLN A 484 7.30 26.10 -30.79
N ALA A 485 7.69 24.87 -30.41
CA ALA A 485 7.39 24.31 -29.11
C ALA A 485 8.22 25.00 -28.01
N GLY A 486 9.53 25.20 -28.22
CA GLY A 486 10.39 25.94 -27.31
C GLY A 486 9.90 27.38 -27.08
N LYS A 487 9.49 28.08 -28.15
CA LYS A 487 8.90 29.43 -28.06
C LYS A 487 7.61 29.45 -27.26
N SER A 488 6.73 28.46 -27.47
CA SER A 488 5.46 28.35 -26.76
C SER A 488 5.67 28.08 -25.26
N ILE A 489 6.67 27.25 -24.91
CA ILE A 489 7.07 27.01 -23.52
C ILE A 489 7.57 28.31 -22.88
N LEU A 490 8.52 29.03 -23.51
CA LEU A 490 9.05 30.29 -22.96
C LEU A 490 7.95 31.31 -22.69
N GLN A 491 7.07 31.53 -23.67
CA GLN A 491 5.97 32.48 -23.53
C GLN A 491 5.02 32.07 -22.39
N SER A 492 4.71 30.79 -22.26
CA SER A 492 3.82 30.28 -21.23
C SER A 492 4.44 30.39 -19.83
N LEU A 493 5.74 30.09 -19.67
CA LEU A 493 6.49 30.27 -18.43
C LEU A 493 6.53 31.74 -18.01
N GLN A 494 6.86 32.65 -18.93
CA GLN A 494 6.89 34.10 -18.68
C GLN A 494 5.52 34.63 -18.28
N SER A 495 4.46 34.21 -18.97
CA SER A 495 3.08 34.61 -18.64
C SER A 495 2.63 34.10 -17.26
N SER A 496 3.24 33.01 -16.78
CA SER A 496 2.99 32.42 -15.46
C SER A 496 3.89 33.01 -14.36
N GLY A 497 4.73 34.01 -14.68
CA GLY A 497 5.64 34.66 -13.75
C GLY A 497 6.84 33.81 -13.34
N LEU A 498 7.22 32.81 -14.14
CA LEU A 498 8.39 31.97 -13.89
C LEU A 498 9.65 32.60 -14.47
N ASN A 499 10.76 32.51 -13.73
CA ASN A 499 12.07 32.92 -14.23
C ASN A 499 12.52 31.97 -15.34
N THR A 500 12.93 32.53 -16.49
CA THR A 500 13.43 31.80 -17.66
C THR A 500 14.93 31.98 -17.92
N ASP A 501 15.65 32.71 -17.06
CA ASP A 501 17.08 33.03 -17.24
C ASP A 501 17.99 31.79 -17.25
N ASP A 502 17.57 30.72 -16.57
CA ASP A 502 18.30 29.46 -16.47
C ASP A 502 17.94 28.45 -17.59
N ILE A 503 17.13 28.86 -18.58
CA ILE A 503 16.74 28.02 -19.73
C ILE A 503 17.67 28.30 -20.91
N THR A 504 18.38 27.26 -21.36
CA THR A 504 19.27 27.37 -22.52
C THR A 504 18.51 27.07 -23.81
N ILE A 505 18.58 28.00 -24.77
CA ILE A 505 18.00 27.84 -26.11
C ILE A 505 19.07 27.28 -27.06
N CYS A 506 18.86 26.07 -27.56
CA CYS A 506 19.69 25.44 -28.58
C CYS A 506 19.34 26.01 -29.96
N SER A 507 20.36 26.46 -30.70
CA SER A 507 20.18 27.08 -32.01
C SER A 507 19.54 26.13 -33.04
N LYS A 508 18.82 26.71 -33.99
CA LYS A 508 18.08 26.01 -35.05
C LYS A 508 18.96 25.20 -36.02
N GLU A 509 20.28 25.41 -36.00
CA GLU A 509 21.27 24.66 -36.79
C GLU A 509 21.54 23.24 -36.25
N THR A 510 20.98 22.91 -35.08
CA THR A 510 21.06 21.58 -34.48
C THR A 510 19.81 20.76 -34.79
N ASP A 511 19.96 19.44 -34.97
CA ASP A 511 18.83 18.49 -35.14
C ASP A 511 17.95 18.32 -33.88
N TYR A 512 18.14 19.16 -32.86
CA TYR A 512 17.37 19.11 -31.62
C TYR A 512 15.98 19.69 -31.82
N ARG A 513 14.97 19.02 -31.26
CA ARG A 513 13.58 19.49 -31.18
C ARG A 513 13.13 19.52 -29.74
N THR A 514 12.37 20.53 -29.38
CA THR A 514 11.69 20.57 -28.09
C THR A 514 10.58 19.53 -28.13
N ALA A 515 10.53 18.68 -27.09
CA ALA A 515 9.58 17.58 -26.97
C ALA A 515 8.13 18.06 -26.82
#